data_AF-A0A5C7JBE4-F1
#
_entry.id   AF-A0A5C7JBE4-F1
#
_cell.length_a   1.000
_cell.length_b   1.000
_cell.length_c   1.000
_cell.angle_alpha   90.00
_cell.angle_beta   90.00
_cell.angle_gamma   90.00
#
_symmetry.space_group_name_H-M   'P 1'
#
loop_
_entity.id
_entity.type
_entity.pdbx_description
1 polymer ?
#
loop_
_entity_poly.entity_id
_entity_poly.type
_entity_poly.pdbx_seq_one_letter_code
_entity_poly.pdbx_strand_id
1 'polypeptide(L)'
;MAVLFLSQSVGKGGANRPADVSAVHQRLMEIGKIECYRCDGKLDPKLQAGIEAVQRHFMRQPDGAISVNGTTHRFLSNWEEKPISPGVQLPGKLRTAWDWVNPLLPRGSYCSSGYRSADDQRRILHKFYNTTFRGQIVAKYGQKQYDDVAADLPGQEDKVLEMVRGVGQAIARPGSSMHQKGKAIDIGGPSDNEQVRIVRMVALAHTDLFSIKAPLKERNGCVHFEIL
;
A
#
# COMPACT_ATOMS: atom_id res chain seq x y z
N MET A 1 14.68 11.83 10.53
CA MET A 1 15.11 10.55 11.14
C MET A 1 16.53 10.26 10.69
N ALA A 2 17.38 9.80 11.60
CA ALA A 2 18.76 9.45 11.27
C ALA A 2 18.78 8.16 10.43
N VAL A 3 19.68 8.11 9.44
CA VAL A 3 19.89 6.92 8.62
C VAL A 3 20.54 5.84 9.50
N LEU A 4 20.00 4.62 9.49
CA LEU A 4 20.63 3.48 10.14
C LEU A 4 21.88 3.10 9.34
N PHE A 5 23.04 3.10 9.98
CA PHE A 5 24.31 2.67 9.40
C PHE A 5 24.83 1.47 10.19
N LEU A 6 25.19 0.39 9.48
CA LEU A 6 25.75 -0.82 10.05
C LEU A 6 27.11 -1.12 9.42
N SER A 7 28.13 -1.33 10.24
CA SER A 7 29.47 -1.71 9.77
C SER A 7 29.61 -3.22 9.56
N GLN A 8 28.86 -4.03 10.31
CA GLN A 8 28.82 -5.49 10.21
C GLN A 8 27.39 -6.01 10.42
N SER A 9 27.19 -7.31 10.23
CA SER A 9 25.88 -7.96 10.42
C SER A 9 25.45 -8.00 11.90
N VAL A 10 24.15 -7.86 12.14
CA VAL A 10 23.51 -7.89 13.47
C VAL A 10 22.45 -8.98 13.50
N GLY A 11 22.24 -9.60 14.66
CA GLY A 11 21.24 -10.65 14.85
C GLY A 11 21.86 -12.05 14.84
N LYS A 12 21.01 -13.05 14.61
CA LYS A 12 21.39 -14.47 14.66
C LYS A 12 22.54 -14.79 13.70
N GLY A 13 23.64 -15.30 14.24
CA GLY A 13 24.84 -15.64 13.46
C GLY A 13 25.60 -14.43 12.90
N GLY A 14 25.21 -13.21 13.25
CA GLY A 14 25.91 -11.98 12.86
C GLY A 14 27.14 -11.69 13.71
N ALA A 15 27.95 -10.72 13.27
CA ALA A 15 29.12 -10.27 14.01
C ALA A 15 28.73 -9.57 15.33
N ASN A 16 27.54 -8.96 15.39
CA ASN A 16 26.98 -8.34 16.59
C ASN A 16 27.93 -7.32 17.25
N ARG A 17 28.58 -6.49 16.44
CA ARG A 17 29.41 -5.39 16.93
C ARG A 17 28.58 -4.47 17.84
N PRO A 18 29.05 -4.09 19.04
CA PRO A 18 28.22 -3.35 20.00
C PRO A 18 27.58 -2.06 19.46
N ALA A 19 28.31 -1.29 18.66
CA ALA A 19 27.79 -0.08 18.04
C ALA A 19 26.64 -0.36 17.06
N ASP A 20 26.77 -1.41 16.24
CA ASP A 20 25.74 -1.80 15.25
C ASP A 20 24.49 -2.36 15.98
N VAL A 21 24.69 -3.14 17.04
CA VAL A 21 23.61 -3.64 17.91
C VAL A 21 22.84 -2.49 18.56
N SER A 22 23.55 -1.51 19.14
CA SER A 22 22.92 -0.32 19.73
C SER A 22 22.13 0.50 18.70
N ALA A 23 22.64 0.61 17.46
CA ALA A 23 21.95 1.31 16.38
C ALA A 23 20.66 0.59 15.96
N VAL A 24 20.68 -0.75 15.81
CA VAL A 24 19.48 -1.54 15.53
C VAL A 24 18.47 -1.44 16.67
N HIS A 25 18.93 -1.53 17.92
CA HIS A 25 18.08 -1.37 19.10
C HIS A 25 17.39 -0.01 19.12
N GLN A 26 18.15 1.09 18.96
CA GLN A 26 17.57 2.42 18.89
C GLN A 26 16.54 2.51 17.78
N ARG A 27 16.85 2.00 16.59
CA ARG A 27 15.93 2.05 15.47
C ARG A 27 14.63 1.29 15.74
N LEU A 28 14.72 0.07 16.30
CA LEU A 28 13.54 -0.74 16.63
C LEU A 28 12.66 -0.10 17.71
N MET A 29 13.26 0.59 18.70
CA MET A 29 12.51 1.40 19.67
C MET A 29 11.78 2.56 18.98
N GLU A 30 12.48 3.32 18.13
CA GLU A 30 11.91 4.47 17.41
C GLU A 30 10.70 4.09 16.55
N ILE A 31 10.72 2.88 15.96
CA ILE A 31 9.62 2.38 15.13
C ILE A 31 8.61 1.53 15.92
N GLY A 32 8.73 1.48 17.25
CA GLY A 32 7.78 0.81 18.15
C GLY A 32 7.74 -0.71 18.04
N LYS A 33 8.82 -1.35 17.55
CA LYS A 33 8.91 -2.82 17.43
C LYS A 33 9.44 -3.49 18.70
N ILE A 34 10.07 -2.72 19.58
CA ILE A 34 10.45 -3.12 20.93
C ILE A 34 10.10 -2.00 21.91
N GLU A 35 9.90 -2.36 23.17
CA GLU A 35 9.70 -1.40 24.25
C GLU A 35 10.97 -0.55 24.50
N CYS A 36 10.82 0.58 25.19
CA CYS A 36 11.96 1.40 25.56
C CYS A 36 12.76 0.75 26.70
N TYR A 37 14.01 0.38 26.46
CA TYR A 37 14.93 -0.08 27.50
C TYR A 37 16.39 0.29 27.20
N ARG A 38 17.29 0.04 28.16
CA ARG A 38 18.71 0.32 28.01
C ARG A 38 19.41 -0.87 27.34
N CYS A 39 20.04 -0.62 26.19
CA CYS A 39 20.92 -1.58 25.52
C CYS A 39 22.37 -1.42 25.99
N ASP A 40 23.03 -2.53 26.31
CA ASP A 40 24.47 -2.59 26.66
C ASP A 40 25.36 -2.92 25.44
N GLY A 41 24.79 -2.88 24.23
CA GLY A 41 25.46 -3.25 22.99
C GLY A 41 25.50 -4.76 22.73
N LYS A 42 24.79 -5.59 23.50
CA LYS A 42 24.67 -7.02 23.23
C LYS A 42 23.34 -7.37 22.59
N LEU A 43 23.37 -8.38 21.72
CA LEU A 43 22.17 -8.97 21.16
C LEU A 43 21.47 -9.77 22.27
N ASP A 44 20.34 -9.25 22.73
CA ASP A 44 19.48 -9.92 23.71
C ASP A 44 18.21 -10.50 23.06
N PRO A 45 17.43 -11.34 23.77
CA PRO A 45 16.22 -11.94 23.22
C PRO A 45 15.14 -10.94 22.79
N LYS A 46 15.03 -9.76 23.43
CA LYS A 46 14.04 -8.73 23.06
C LYS A 46 14.43 -8.09 21.73
N LEU A 47 15.71 -7.76 21.58
CA LEU A 47 16.25 -7.22 20.35
C LEU A 47 16.09 -8.22 19.19
N GLN A 48 16.43 -9.48 19.44
CA GLN A 48 16.23 -10.58 18.49
C GLN A 48 14.76 -10.71 18.04
N ALA A 49 13.82 -10.69 18.99
CA ALA A 49 12.39 -10.72 18.69
C ALA A 49 11.93 -9.50 17.87
N GLY A 50 12.49 -8.31 18.12
CA GLY A 50 12.22 -7.09 17.37
C GLY A 50 12.69 -7.17 15.92
N ILE A 51 13.88 -7.72 15.67
CA ILE A 51 14.40 -7.99 14.31
C ILE A 51 13.44 -8.91 13.56
N GLU A 52 13.06 -10.02 14.19
CA GLU A 52 12.12 -10.96 13.60
C GLU A 52 10.74 -10.33 13.35
N ALA A 53 10.28 -9.45 14.25
CA ALA A 53 9.00 -8.75 14.09
C ALA A 53 8.98 -7.84 12.85
N VAL A 54 10.09 -7.17 12.53
CA VAL A 54 10.24 -6.42 11.28
C VAL A 54 10.22 -7.37 10.08
N GLN A 55 11.00 -8.44 10.14
CA GLN A 55 11.09 -9.42 9.06
C GLN A 55 9.77 -10.12 8.76
N ARG A 56 8.91 -10.34 9.77
CA ARG A 56 7.57 -10.94 9.59
C ARG A 56 6.71 -10.19 8.58
N HIS A 57 6.94 -8.90 8.34
CA HIS A 57 6.21 -8.16 7.30
C HIS A 57 6.45 -8.70 5.89
N PHE A 58 7.62 -9.28 5.61
CA PHE A 58 8.05 -9.59 4.26
C PHE A 58 8.75 -10.95 4.12
N MET A 59 8.89 -11.70 5.22
CA MET A 59 9.45 -13.04 5.28
C MET A 59 8.45 -13.98 5.94
N ARG A 60 8.09 -15.07 5.25
CA ARG A 60 7.27 -16.14 5.83
C ARG A 60 7.96 -16.80 7.05
N GLN A 61 9.28 -16.90 7.01
CA GLN A 61 10.11 -17.40 8.09
C GLN A 61 11.23 -16.39 8.36
N PRO A 62 11.05 -15.52 9.36
CA PRO A 62 12.11 -14.60 9.82
C PRO A 62 13.38 -15.38 10.18
N ASP A 63 14.53 -14.94 9.67
CA ASP A 63 15.82 -15.56 9.96
C ASP A 63 16.53 -14.93 11.18
N GLY A 64 16.07 -13.75 11.59
CA GLY A 64 16.61 -13.02 12.72
C GLY A 64 17.95 -12.35 12.45
N ALA A 65 18.37 -12.22 11.20
CA ALA A 65 19.64 -11.63 10.81
C ALA A 65 19.47 -10.35 9.95
N ILE A 66 20.38 -9.39 10.16
CA ILE A 66 20.47 -8.15 9.41
C ILE A 66 21.85 -8.09 8.76
N SER A 67 21.89 -8.32 7.45
CA SER A 67 23.09 -8.09 6.64
C SER A 67 23.25 -6.61 6.30
N VAL A 68 24.51 -6.15 6.24
CA VAL A 68 24.84 -4.80 5.76
C VAL A 68 24.28 -4.61 4.35
N ASN A 69 23.60 -3.48 4.12
CA ASN A 69 22.86 -3.16 2.88
C ASN A 69 21.81 -4.20 2.41
N GLY A 70 21.46 -5.20 3.25
CA GLY A 70 20.44 -6.20 2.95
C GLY A 70 19.00 -5.65 3.09
N THR A 71 18.01 -6.47 2.74
CA THR A 71 16.59 -6.07 2.73
C THR A 71 16.11 -5.53 4.09
N THR A 72 16.34 -6.27 5.18
CA THR A 72 15.95 -5.84 6.54
C THR A 72 16.59 -4.51 6.93
N HIS A 73 17.87 -4.32 6.60
CA HIS A 73 18.59 -3.08 6.86
C HIS A 73 18.00 -1.90 6.07
N ARG A 74 17.70 -2.09 4.78
CA ARG A 74 17.08 -1.05 3.94
C ARG A 74 15.69 -0.67 4.45
N PHE A 75 14.87 -1.65 4.85
CA PHE A 75 13.54 -1.36 5.38
C PHE A 75 13.61 -0.66 6.73
N LEU A 76 14.46 -1.10 7.66
CA LEU A 76 14.67 -0.39 8.92
C LEU A 76 15.11 1.06 8.68
N SER A 77 16.04 1.29 7.76
CA SER A 77 16.54 2.63 7.42
C SER A 77 15.45 3.56 6.89
N ASN A 78 14.48 3.03 6.15
CA ASN A 78 13.43 3.81 5.47
C ASN A 78 12.05 3.65 6.12
N TRP A 79 11.98 2.98 7.28
CA TRP A 79 10.73 2.70 7.98
C TRP A 79 9.98 3.98 8.32
N GLU A 80 8.75 4.09 7.83
CA GLU A 80 7.89 5.26 8.04
C GLU A 80 6.44 4.88 7.71
N GLU A 81 5.52 5.19 8.62
CA GLU A 81 4.08 5.05 8.37
C GLU A 81 3.62 6.09 7.34
N LYS A 82 3.02 5.63 6.24
CA LYS A 82 2.46 6.50 5.21
C LYS A 82 1.04 6.94 5.55
N PRO A 83 0.63 8.15 5.13
CA PRO A 83 -0.70 8.64 5.40
C PRO A 83 -1.77 7.87 4.62
N ILE A 84 -2.96 7.83 5.19
CA ILE A 84 -4.18 7.41 4.52
C ILE A 84 -4.91 8.68 4.07
N SER A 85 -5.33 8.72 2.80
CA SER A 85 -6.01 9.89 2.24
C SER A 85 -7.31 10.18 2.99
N PRO A 86 -7.69 11.45 3.17
CA PRO A 86 -8.93 11.81 3.85
C PRO A 86 -10.14 11.09 3.24
N GLY A 87 -10.98 10.49 4.09
CA GLY A 87 -12.18 9.77 3.68
C GLY A 87 -11.95 8.33 3.20
N VAL A 88 -10.70 7.86 3.09
CA VAL A 88 -10.43 6.45 2.80
C VAL A 88 -10.69 5.59 4.04
N GLN A 89 -11.48 4.55 3.85
CA GLN A 89 -11.84 3.61 4.91
C GLN A 89 -11.14 2.26 4.70
N LEU A 90 -10.56 1.72 5.78
CA LEU A 90 -9.92 0.40 5.77
C LEU A 90 -10.51 -0.47 6.89
N PRO A 91 -11.75 -0.97 6.77
CA PRO A 91 -12.33 -1.84 7.79
C PRO A 91 -11.64 -3.21 7.85
N GLY A 92 -11.53 -3.76 9.07
CA GLY A 92 -11.11 -5.15 9.31
C GLY A 92 -9.79 -5.53 8.63
N LYS A 93 -9.83 -6.59 7.81
CA LYS A 93 -8.65 -7.13 7.11
C LYS A 93 -7.96 -6.13 6.18
N LEU A 94 -8.66 -5.10 5.69
CA LEU A 94 -8.02 -4.05 4.89
C LEU A 94 -7.03 -3.25 5.72
N ARG A 95 -7.36 -2.92 6.97
CA ARG A 95 -6.43 -2.25 7.87
C ARG A 95 -5.21 -3.12 8.13
N THR A 96 -5.44 -4.40 8.44
CA THR A 96 -4.36 -5.36 8.69
C THR A 96 -3.43 -5.48 7.49
N ALA A 97 -3.97 -5.60 6.27
CA ALA A 97 -3.17 -5.70 5.06
C ALA A 97 -2.38 -4.41 4.79
N TRP A 98 -3.00 -3.24 5.01
CA TRP A 98 -2.30 -1.97 4.94
C TRP A 98 -1.15 -1.91 5.94
N ASP A 99 -1.35 -2.27 7.20
CA ASP A 99 -0.31 -2.19 8.24
C ASP A 99 0.91 -3.10 7.94
N TRP A 100 0.72 -4.22 7.23
CA TRP A 100 1.83 -5.05 6.77
C TRP A 100 2.66 -4.39 5.66
N VAL A 101 2.01 -3.71 4.72
CA VAL A 101 2.65 -3.09 3.55
C VAL A 101 3.21 -1.70 3.88
N ASN A 102 2.43 -0.89 4.58
CA ASN A 102 2.60 0.55 4.78
C ASN A 102 4.04 0.97 5.12
N PRO A 103 4.68 0.38 6.15
CA PRO A 103 5.95 0.91 6.65
C PRO A 103 7.11 0.66 5.69
N LEU A 104 6.94 -0.31 4.77
CA LEU A 104 7.94 -0.72 3.80
C LEU A 104 7.89 0.11 2.52
N LEU A 105 6.78 0.82 2.27
CA LEU A 105 6.57 1.58 1.03
C LEU A 105 7.57 2.72 0.87
N PRO A 106 7.90 3.10 -0.38
CA PRO A 106 8.75 4.25 -0.66
C PRO A 106 8.21 5.51 0.01
N ARG A 107 9.11 6.35 0.50
CA ARG A 107 8.75 7.68 1.04
C ARG A 107 7.90 8.46 0.03
N GLY A 108 6.84 9.11 0.51
CA GLY A 108 5.88 9.82 -0.33
C GLY A 108 4.77 8.95 -0.93
N SER A 109 4.79 7.63 -0.69
CA SER A 109 3.61 6.80 -0.93
C SER A 109 2.49 7.15 0.05
N TYR A 110 1.25 6.81 -0.30
CA TYR A 110 0.07 7.00 0.54
C TYR A 110 -1.06 6.04 0.14
N CYS A 111 -1.98 5.75 1.06
CA CYS A 111 -3.19 4.99 0.71
C CYS A 111 -4.17 5.93 0.01
N SER A 112 -4.40 5.72 -1.28
CA SER A 112 -5.26 6.56 -2.13
C SER A 112 -6.71 6.06 -2.15
N SER A 113 -6.93 4.77 -1.87
CA SER A 113 -8.27 4.16 -1.85
C SER A 113 -8.32 2.89 -1.00
N GLY A 114 -9.51 2.56 -0.49
CA GLY A 114 -9.80 1.41 0.36
C GLY A 114 -11.23 0.91 0.12
N TYR A 115 -11.98 0.60 1.18
CA TYR A 115 -13.41 0.29 1.06
C TYR A 115 -14.18 1.46 0.42
N ARG A 116 -15.16 1.11 -0.43
CA ARG A 116 -16.02 2.08 -1.12
C ARG A 116 -17.41 1.52 -1.33
N SER A 117 -18.46 2.20 -0.87
CA SER A 117 -19.83 1.75 -1.13
C SER A 117 -20.21 1.85 -2.61
N ALA A 118 -21.31 1.21 -3.01
CA ALA A 118 -21.84 1.34 -4.37
C ALA A 118 -22.20 2.80 -4.69
N ASP A 119 -22.77 3.51 -3.72
CA ASP A 119 -23.15 4.92 -3.88
C ASP A 119 -21.91 5.82 -4.01
N ASP A 120 -20.85 5.55 -3.25
CA ASP A 120 -19.56 6.26 -3.42
C ASP A 120 -18.97 6.02 -4.80
N GLN A 121 -19.01 4.78 -5.28
CA GLN A 121 -18.52 4.44 -6.61
C GLN A 121 -19.33 5.13 -7.71
N ARG A 122 -20.66 5.23 -7.55
CA ARG A 122 -21.55 6.00 -8.44
C ARG A 122 -21.21 7.48 -8.43
N ARG A 123 -21.01 8.08 -7.24
CA ARG A 123 -20.58 9.48 -7.12
C ARG A 123 -19.26 9.75 -7.87
N ILE A 124 -18.30 8.83 -7.78
CA ILE A 124 -17.03 8.93 -8.52
C ILE A 124 -17.26 8.81 -10.04
N LEU A 125 -18.07 7.84 -10.47
CA LEU A 125 -18.41 7.68 -11.88
C LEU A 125 -19.06 8.95 -12.45
N HIS A 126 -19.99 9.56 -11.73
CA HIS A 126 -20.64 10.80 -12.15
C HIS A 126 -19.66 11.98 -12.15
N LYS A 127 -18.74 12.07 -11.18
CA LYS A 127 -17.67 13.08 -11.19
C LYS A 127 -16.74 12.92 -12.39
N PHE A 128 -16.38 11.69 -12.74
CA PHE A 128 -15.58 11.39 -13.92
C PHE A 128 -16.27 11.87 -15.20
N TYR A 129 -17.57 11.60 -15.32
CA TYR A 129 -18.37 12.04 -16.45
C TYR A 129 -18.50 13.57 -16.53
N ASN A 130 -18.96 14.21 -15.45
CA ASN A 130 -19.32 15.63 -15.45
C ASN A 130 -18.12 16.59 -15.34
N THR A 131 -17.02 16.13 -14.75
CA THR A 131 -15.93 17.02 -14.37
C THR A 131 -14.60 16.54 -14.94
N THR A 132 -14.12 15.36 -14.53
CA THR A 132 -12.74 14.94 -14.84
C THR A 132 -12.51 14.74 -16.33
N PHE A 133 -13.46 14.11 -17.03
CA PHE A 133 -13.30 13.71 -18.42
C PHE A 133 -14.30 14.38 -19.37
N ARG A 134 -15.06 15.38 -18.90
CA ARG A 134 -16.09 16.06 -19.70
C ARG A 134 -15.60 16.45 -21.09
N GLY A 135 -14.46 17.14 -21.18
CA GLY A 135 -13.91 17.59 -22.47
C GLY A 135 -13.60 16.44 -23.43
N GLN A 136 -13.03 15.35 -22.92
CA GLN A 136 -12.71 14.16 -23.72
C GLN A 136 -13.96 13.41 -24.15
N ILE A 137 -14.97 13.35 -23.28
CA ILE A 137 -16.25 12.72 -23.56
C ILE A 137 -16.99 13.51 -24.63
N VAL A 138 -17.09 14.84 -24.49
CA VAL A 138 -17.71 15.71 -25.50
C VAL A 138 -16.97 15.64 -26.83
N ALA A 139 -15.64 15.63 -26.82
CA ALA A 139 -14.85 15.50 -28.04
C ALA A 139 -15.10 14.17 -28.77
N LYS A 140 -15.33 13.07 -28.03
CA LYS A 140 -15.53 11.73 -28.59
C LYS A 140 -16.97 11.44 -29.00
N TYR A 141 -17.95 11.87 -28.20
CA TYR A 141 -19.36 11.50 -28.33
C TYR A 141 -20.25 12.65 -28.82
N GLY A 142 -19.72 13.88 -28.85
CA GLY A 142 -20.46 15.08 -29.20
C GLY A 142 -21.24 15.68 -28.03
N GLN A 143 -21.46 16.99 -28.09
CA GLN A 143 -22.14 17.76 -27.04
C GLN A 143 -23.58 17.29 -26.80
N LYS A 144 -24.34 17.03 -27.88
CA LYS A 144 -25.73 16.59 -27.77
C LYS A 144 -25.88 15.29 -26.98
N GLN A 145 -25.12 14.24 -27.35
CA GLN A 145 -25.19 12.96 -26.65
C GLN A 145 -24.72 13.09 -25.20
N TYR A 146 -23.73 13.94 -24.93
CA TYR A 146 -23.31 14.24 -23.57
C TYR A 146 -24.46 14.85 -22.75
N ASP A 147 -25.14 15.87 -23.29
CA ASP A 147 -26.23 16.55 -22.60
C ASP A 147 -27.45 15.64 -22.37
N ASP A 148 -27.79 14.80 -23.38
CA ASP A 148 -28.87 13.81 -23.28
C ASP A 148 -28.65 12.82 -22.12
N VAL A 149 -27.40 12.38 -21.91
CA VAL A 149 -27.02 11.48 -20.81
C VAL A 149 -26.93 12.23 -19.48
N ALA A 150 -26.41 13.47 -19.50
CA ALA A 150 -26.27 14.31 -18.31
C ALA A 150 -27.63 14.70 -17.69
N ALA A 151 -28.71 14.70 -18.49
CA ALA A 151 -30.06 15.01 -18.04
C ALA A 151 -30.60 14.02 -16.98
N ASP A 152 -30.15 12.75 -17.00
CA ASP A 152 -30.51 11.74 -16.00
C ASP A 152 -29.36 10.74 -15.79
N LEU A 153 -28.33 11.18 -15.07
CA LEU A 153 -27.17 10.32 -14.77
C LEU A 153 -27.55 9.04 -14.00
N PRO A 154 -28.40 9.09 -12.94
CA PRO A 154 -28.82 7.87 -12.26
C PRO A 154 -29.56 6.88 -13.17
N GLY A 155 -30.48 7.36 -14.02
CA GLY A 155 -31.22 6.51 -14.95
C GLY A 155 -30.40 6.02 -16.14
N GLN A 156 -29.26 6.67 -16.44
CA GLN A 156 -28.37 6.33 -17.55
C GLN A 156 -26.99 5.82 -17.10
N GLU A 157 -26.89 5.23 -15.91
CA GLU A 157 -25.61 4.78 -15.32
C GLU A 157 -24.77 3.91 -16.27
N ASP A 158 -25.40 3.00 -17.02
CA ASP A 158 -24.71 2.14 -17.98
C ASP A 158 -24.12 2.94 -19.16
N LYS A 159 -24.82 3.98 -19.61
CA LYS A 159 -24.33 4.86 -20.67
C LYS A 159 -23.21 5.76 -20.18
N VAL A 160 -23.33 6.28 -18.95
CA VAL A 160 -22.27 7.02 -18.26
C VAL A 160 -21.01 6.15 -18.16
N LEU A 161 -21.16 4.90 -17.72
CA LEU A 161 -20.08 3.92 -17.61
C LEU A 161 -19.41 3.62 -18.95
N GLU A 162 -20.21 3.39 -19.99
CA GLU A 162 -19.73 3.19 -21.36
C GLU A 162 -18.89 4.37 -21.84
N MET A 163 -19.39 5.59 -21.67
CA MET A 163 -18.72 6.81 -22.16
C MET A 163 -17.43 7.10 -21.40
N VAL A 164 -17.41 6.94 -20.08
CA VAL A 164 -16.20 7.08 -19.26
C VAL A 164 -15.15 6.03 -19.66
N ARG A 165 -15.54 4.76 -19.87
CA ARG A 165 -14.62 3.73 -20.35
C ARG A 165 -14.13 4.00 -21.76
N GLY A 166 -15.00 4.56 -22.61
CA GLY A 166 -14.68 4.88 -23.99
C GLY A 166 -13.60 5.95 -24.12
N VAL A 167 -13.44 6.85 -23.15
CA VAL A 167 -12.31 7.80 -23.11
C VAL A 167 -11.05 7.23 -22.44
N GLY A 168 -11.02 5.93 -22.17
CA GLY A 168 -9.85 5.22 -21.65
C GLY A 168 -9.83 5.04 -20.13
N GLN A 169 -10.80 5.59 -19.40
CA GLN A 169 -10.85 5.43 -17.95
C GLN A 169 -11.39 4.04 -17.56
N ALA A 170 -10.53 3.21 -16.98
CA ALA A 170 -10.96 1.96 -16.36
C ALA A 170 -11.71 2.25 -15.05
N ILE A 171 -12.99 1.88 -15.01
CA ILE A 171 -13.82 1.95 -13.80
C ILE A 171 -14.78 0.76 -13.80
N ALA A 172 -14.92 0.10 -12.66
CA ALA A 172 -15.89 -0.99 -12.48
C ALA A 172 -17.32 -0.41 -12.41
N ARG A 173 -18.32 -1.24 -12.73
CA ARG A 173 -19.72 -0.86 -12.50
C ARG A 173 -19.92 -0.62 -10.99
N PRO A 174 -20.67 0.40 -10.57
CA PRO A 174 -21.08 0.54 -9.17
C PRO A 174 -21.66 -0.78 -8.64
N GLY A 175 -21.18 -1.22 -7.47
CA GLY A 175 -21.61 -2.49 -6.87
C GLY A 175 -20.92 -3.75 -7.40
N SER A 176 -19.92 -3.62 -8.28
CA SER A 176 -19.15 -4.77 -8.80
C SER A 176 -17.66 -4.72 -8.48
N SER A 177 -17.18 -3.69 -7.78
CA SER A 177 -15.76 -3.47 -7.51
C SER A 177 -15.24 -4.28 -6.31
N MET A 178 -13.97 -4.67 -6.34
CA MET A 178 -13.30 -5.28 -5.18
C MET A 178 -13.19 -4.30 -3.99
N HIS A 179 -13.17 -2.98 -4.24
CA HIS A 179 -13.27 -1.98 -3.18
C HIS A 179 -14.61 -2.07 -2.43
N GLN A 180 -15.71 -2.33 -3.15
CA GLN A 180 -17.05 -2.47 -2.55
C GLN A 180 -17.23 -3.79 -1.81
N LYS A 181 -16.49 -4.82 -2.18
CA LYS A 181 -16.39 -6.06 -1.41
C LYS A 181 -15.49 -5.92 -0.17
N GLY A 182 -14.85 -4.78 0.04
CA GLY A 182 -13.89 -4.58 1.11
C GLY A 182 -12.62 -5.42 0.93
N LYS A 183 -12.22 -5.64 -0.33
CA LYS A 183 -11.11 -6.54 -0.69
C LYS A 183 -9.97 -5.87 -1.44
N ALA A 184 -9.96 -4.56 -1.59
CA ALA A 184 -8.94 -3.86 -2.38
C ALA A 184 -8.46 -2.56 -1.74
N ILE A 185 -7.19 -2.25 -2.02
CA ILE A 185 -6.49 -1.04 -1.60
C ILE A 185 -5.72 -0.50 -2.79
N ASP A 186 -5.74 0.82 -2.96
CA ASP A 186 -4.89 1.51 -3.93
C ASP A 186 -3.80 2.30 -3.19
N ILE A 187 -2.58 2.24 -3.73
CA ILE A 187 -1.41 2.97 -3.27
C ILE A 187 -1.09 4.03 -4.32
N GLY A 188 -1.04 5.31 -3.91
CA GLY A 188 -0.47 6.38 -4.72
C GLY A 188 0.96 6.68 -4.29
N GLY A 189 1.77 7.27 -5.15
CA GLY A 189 3.11 7.72 -4.76
C GLY A 189 4.11 7.80 -5.91
N PRO A 190 5.42 7.88 -5.58
CA PRO A 190 6.45 8.25 -6.55
C PRO A 190 7.00 7.09 -7.39
N SER A 191 6.69 5.83 -7.07
CA SER A 191 7.31 4.68 -7.74
C SER A 191 6.46 3.42 -7.69
N ASP A 192 5.63 3.23 -8.71
CA ASP A 192 4.76 2.07 -8.87
C ASP A 192 5.54 0.75 -8.86
N ASN A 193 6.65 0.65 -9.61
CA ASN A 193 7.50 -0.55 -9.67
C ASN A 193 7.95 -1.05 -8.28
N GLU A 194 8.38 -0.12 -7.43
CA GLU A 194 8.85 -0.45 -6.08
C GLU A 194 7.69 -0.81 -5.14
N GLN A 195 6.56 -0.11 -5.25
CA GLN A 195 5.33 -0.44 -4.52
C GLN A 195 4.85 -1.85 -4.89
N VAL A 196 4.83 -2.20 -6.18
CA VAL A 196 4.53 -3.55 -6.68
C VAL A 196 5.48 -4.58 -6.10
N ARG A 197 6.79 -4.31 -6.12
CA ARG A 197 7.81 -5.23 -5.56
C ARG A 197 7.54 -5.52 -4.09
N ILE A 198 7.26 -4.49 -3.30
CA ILE A 198 6.99 -4.60 -1.86
C ILE A 198 5.69 -5.37 -1.62
N VAL A 199 4.60 -5.02 -2.30
CA VAL A 199 3.32 -5.73 -2.11
C VAL A 199 3.45 -7.21 -2.46
N ARG A 200 4.18 -7.58 -3.52
CA ARG A 200 4.45 -9.00 -3.83
C ARG A 200 5.21 -9.70 -2.71
N MET A 201 6.23 -9.05 -2.17
CA MET A 201 7.03 -9.62 -1.09
C MET A 201 6.19 -9.87 0.16
N VAL A 202 5.37 -8.89 0.55
CA VAL A 202 4.43 -9.01 1.68
C VAL A 202 3.37 -10.08 1.41
N ALA A 203 2.80 -10.11 0.21
CA ALA A 203 1.78 -11.10 -0.16
C ALA A 203 2.32 -12.54 -0.12
N LEU A 204 3.60 -12.76 -0.47
CA LEU A 204 4.26 -14.06 -0.35
C LEU A 204 4.53 -14.46 1.11
N ALA A 205 4.69 -13.49 2.01
CA ALA A 205 4.85 -13.74 3.44
C ALA A 205 3.51 -14.02 4.14
N HIS A 206 2.41 -13.43 3.64
CA HIS A 206 1.08 -13.47 4.24
C HIS A 206 0.02 -14.04 3.28
N THR A 207 0.23 -15.28 2.82
CA THR A 207 -0.60 -15.93 1.80
C THR A 207 -2.05 -16.22 2.25
N ASP A 208 -2.31 -16.11 3.55
CA ASP A 208 -3.62 -16.23 4.20
C ASP A 208 -4.44 -14.92 4.16
N LEU A 209 -3.78 -13.80 3.84
CA LEU A 209 -4.39 -12.47 3.81
C LEU A 209 -4.45 -11.88 2.40
N PHE A 210 -3.41 -12.06 1.59
CA PHE A 210 -3.28 -11.43 0.28
C PHE A 210 -3.61 -12.37 -0.87
N SER A 211 -4.20 -11.82 -1.95
CA SER A 211 -4.36 -12.53 -3.22
C SER A 211 -3.07 -12.44 -4.05
N ILE A 212 -2.35 -13.55 -4.16
CA ILE A 212 -1.09 -13.64 -4.95
C ILE A 212 -1.38 -13.58 -6.47
N LYS A 213 -2.63 -13.84 -6.87
CA LYS A 213 -3.05 -13.92 -8.29
C LYS A 213 -3.50 -12.59 -8.86
N ALA A 214 -3.83 -11.60 -8.03
CA ALA A 214 -4.39 -10.35 -8.50
C ALA A 214 -3.31 -9.52 -9.22
N PRO A 215 -3.58 -8.98 -10.42
CA PRO A 215 -2.61 -8.17 -11.13
C PRO A 215 -2.37 -6.88 -10.36
N LEU A 216 -1.15 -6.72 -9.86
CA LEU A 216 -0.58 -5.44 -9.47
C LEU A 216 -0.42 -4.61 -10.75
N LYS A 217 -1.47 -3.93 -11.17
CA LYS A 217 -1.52 -3.19 -12.43
C LYS A 217 -1.58 -1.70 -12.16
N GLU A 218 -0.60 -1.00 -12.71
CA GLU A 218 -0.57 0.44 -12.90
C GLU A 218 -1.71 0.87 -13.82
N ARG A 219 -2.71 1.56 -13.30
CA ARG A 219 -3.59 2.41 -14.13
C ARG A 219 -3.97 3.64 -13.33
N ASN A 220 -3.67 4.81 -13.90
CA ASN A 220 -3.88 6.14 -13.31
C ASN A 220 -2.90 6.53 -12.18
N GLY A 221 -1.66 6.01 -12.21
CA GLY A 221 -0.60 6.38 -11.25
C GLY A 221 -0.85 5.86 -9.84
N CYS A 222 -1.50 4.70 -9.73
CA CYS A 222 -1.71 3.99 -8.47
C CYS A 222 -1.48 2.49 -8.65
N VAL A 223 -0.97 1.85 -7.59
CA VAL A 223 -0.81 0.40 -7.49
C VAL A 223 -1.99 -0.19 -6.72
N HIS A 224 -2.74 -1.06 -7.39
CA HIS A 224 -3.89 -1.77 -6.83
C HIS A 224 -3.48 -3.14 -6.29
N PHE A 225 -3.91 -3.49 -5.07
CA PHE A 225 -3.77 -4.86 -4.56
C PHE A 225 -5.03 -5.36 -3.84
N GLU A 226 -5.20 -6.68 -3.84
CA GLU A 226 -6.38 -7.35 -3.32
C GLU A 226 -6.06 -8.32 -2.16
N ILE A 227 -7.02 -8.45 -1.25
CA ILE A 227 -6.99 -9.40 -0.11
C ILE A 227 -8.04 -10.51 -0.28
N LEU A 228 -7.87 -11.61 0.48
CA LEU A 228 -8.75 -12.80 0.44
C LEU A 228 -10.10 -12.62 1.13
#